data_AF-A0A3N5SP96-F1
#
_entry.id   AF-A0A3N5SP96-F1
#
_cell.length_a   1.000
_cell.length_b   1.000
_cell.length_c   1.000
_cell.angle_alpha   90.00
_cell.angle_beta   90.00
_cell.angle_gamma   90.00
#
_symmetry.space_group_name_H-M   'P 1'
#
loop_
_entity.id
_entity.type
_entity.pdbx_description
1 polymer ?
#
loop_
_entity_poly.entity_id
_entity_poly.type
_entity_poly.pdbx_seq_one_letter_code
_entity_poly.pdbx_strand_id
1 'polypeptide(L)' 'MARADDLLAQKFVCPRCSERGAHVERLAMSGTGLSRLFEIQQHRYAFVSCRNCGYTEVFNLRTIEGRDDLGSFLDILFAD' A
#
# COMPACT_ATOMS: atom_id res chain seq x y z
N MET A 1 13.34 0.54 -4.26
CA MET A 1 12.43 -0.10 -3.27
C MET A 1 11.99 0.93 -2.21
N ALA A 2 11.25 1.99 -2.53
CA ALA A 2 10.90 2.96 -1.46
C ALA A 2 9.66 3.85 -1.75
N ARG A 3 9.52 4.41 -2.95
CA ARG A 3 8.56 5.50 -3.17
C ARG A 3 7.10 5.22 -2.80
N ALA A 4 6.52 4.10 -3.20
CA ALA A 4 5.09 3.87 -3.00
C ALA A 4 4.72 3.72 -1.51
N ASP A 5 5.47 2.91 -0.76
CA ASP A 5 5.20 2.68 0.66
C ASP A 5 5.39 3.96 1.47
N ASP A 6 6.46 4.72 1.20
CA ASP A 6 6.75 5.96 1.90
C ASP A 6 5.63 6.99 1.66
N LEU A 7 5.14 7.07 0.42
CA LEU A 7 4.03 7.96 0.06
C LEU A 7 2.72 7.51 0.72
N LEU A 8 2.42 6.21 0.74
CA LEU A 8 1.26 5.66 1.45
C LEU A 8 1.36 5.94 2.96
N ALA A 9 2.53 5.73 3.56
CA ALA A 9 2.74 5.95 4.99
C ALA A 9 2.58 7.42 5.39
N GLN A 10 2.98 8.35 4.51
CA GLN A 10 2.93 9.80 4.78
C GLN A 10 1.58 10.43 4.44
N LYS A 11 0.97 10.05 3.32
CA LYS A 11 -0.25 10.70 2.78
C LYS A 11 -1.54 10.06 3.27
N PHE A 12 -1.50 8.86 3.85
CA PHE A 12 -2.70 8.18 4.33
C PHE A 12 -3.42 9.01 5.40
N VAL A 13 -4.72 9.16 5.24
CA VAL A 13 -5.65 9.71 6.23
C VAL A 13 -6.65 8.62 6.57
N CYS A 14 -6.80 8.30 7.85
CA CYS A 14 -7.66 7.20 8.26
C CYS A 14 -9.14 7.56 8.05
N PRO A 15 -9.92 6.82 7.24
CA PRO A 15 -11.34 7.12 7.00
C PRO A 15 -12.24 6.83 8.22
N ARG A 16 -11.68 6.25 9.29
CA ARG A 16 -12.42 5.87 10.51
C ARG A 16 -12.22 6.82 11.67
N CYS A 17 -11.06 7.46 11.79
CA CYS A 17 -10.72 8.32 12.93
C CYS A 17 -9.98 9.61 12.54
N SER A 18 -9.76 9.84 11.24
CA SER A 18 -9.09 11.03 10.68
C SER A 18 -7.64 11.23 11.13
N GLU A 19 -7.02 10.25 11.81
CA GLU A 19 -5.59 10.26 12.11
C GLU A 19 -4.77 10.25 10.81
N ARG A 20 -3.69 11.04 10.79
CA ARG A 20 -2.78 11.15 9.64
C ARG A 20 -1.60 10.21 9.80
N GLY A 21 -1.20 9.63 8.68
CA GLY A 21 -0.09 8.71 8.58
C GLY A 21 -0.43 7.29 9.01
N ALA A 22 0.37 6.35 8.51
CA ALA A 22 0.15 4.93 8.69
C ALA A 22 1.44 4.15 8.94
N HIS A 23 1.28 2.94 9.45
CA HIS A 23 2.28 1.89 9.32
C HIS A 23 2.00 1.15 8.00
N VAL A 24 3.04 0.93 7.18
CA VAL A 24 2.88 0.27 5.88
C VAL A 24 3.76 -0.97 5.83
N GLU A 25 3.15 -2.10 5.49
CA GLU A 25 3.84 -3.37 5.33
C GLU A 25 3.54 -3.98 3.96
N ARG A 26 4.59 -4.41 3.25
CA ARG A 26 4.44 -5.11 1.98
C ARG A 26 4.21 -6.59 2.24
N LEU A 27 3.07 -7.11 1.78
CA LEU A 27 2.82 -8.54 1.77
C LEU A 27 3.08 -9.10 0.37
N ALA A 28 4.07 -9.97 0.27
CA ALA A 28 4.25 -10.84 -0.87
C ALA A 28 3.52 -12.16 -0.59
N MET A 29 2.36 -12.35 -1.22
CA MET A 29 1.69 -13.65 -1.17
C MET A 29 2.48 -14.63 -2.04
N SER A 30 3.20 -15.55 -1.41
CA SER A 30 3.85 -16.65 -2.12
C SER A 30 2.77 -17.53 -2.77
N GLY A 31 2.74 -17.55 -4.10
CA GLY A 31 1.81 -18.42 -4.84
C GLY A 31 2.05 -19.89 -4.48
N THR A 32 0.96 -20.67 -4.43
CA THR A 32 1.00 -22.12 -4.21
C THR A 32 1.37 -22.85 -5.52
N GLY A 33 1.98 -24.04 -5.41
CA GLY A 33 2.29 -24.90 -6.57
C GLY A 33 3.44 -24.40 -7.46
N LEU A 34 3.26 -24.43 -8.78
CA LEU A 34 4.27 -24.08 -9.80
C LEU A 34 4.71 -22.60 -9.75
N SER A 35 3.89 -21.70 -9.19
CA SER A 35 4.21 -20.28 -9.02
C SER A 35 5.44 -20.03 -8.13
N ARG A 36 5.73 -20.93 -7.19
CA ARG A 36 6.93 -20.89 -6.34
C ARG A 36 8.17 -21.44 -7.04
N LEU A 37 7.99 -22.38 -7.97
CA LEU A 37 9.08 -23.02 -8.74
C LEU A 37 9.66 -22.09 -9.82
N PHE A 38 8.84 -21.20 -10.37
CA PHE A 38 9.25 -20.23 -11.38
C PHE A 38 9.55 -18.82 -10.84
N GLU A 39 9.56 -18.61 -9.50
CA GLU A 39 9.73 -17.30 -8.85
C GLU A 39 8.80 -16.19 -9.38
N ILE A 40 7.65 -16.57 -9.92
CA ILE A 40 6.63 -15.67 -10.46
C ILE A 40 5.81 -15.14 -9.26
N GLN A 41 6.41 -14.26 -8.46
CA GLN A 41 5.75 -13.58 -7.35
C GLN A 41 4.91 -12.43 -7.89
N GLN A 42 3.68 -12.75 -8.29
CA GLN A 42 2.83 -11.83 -9.05
C GLN A 42 1.96 -10.90 -8.20
N HIS A 43 2.02 -10.99 -6.88
CA HIS A 43 1.10 -10.29 -6.01
C HIS A 43 1.87 -9.50 -4.96
N ARG A 44 2.09 -8.20 -5.24
CA ARG A 44 2.64 -7.23 -4.30
C ARG A 44 1.48 -6.41 -3.76
N TYR A 45 1.14 -6.59 -2.50
CA TYR A 45 0.16 -5.76 -1.81
C TYR A 45 0.85 -4.94 -0.73
N ALA A 46 0.33 -3.75 -0.45
CA ALA A 46 0.71 -2.94 0.70
C ALA A 46 -0.48 -2.87 1.66
N PHE A 47 -0.22 -3.22 2.92
CA PHE A 47 -1.15 -3.10 4.03
C PHE A 47 -0.84 -1.79 4.73
N VAL A 48 -1.80 -0.88 4.75
CA VAL A 48 -1.67 0.47 5.28
C VAL A 48 -2.56 0.57 6.51
N SER A 49 -1.94 0.51 7.69
CA SER A 49 -2.61 0.44 8.98
C SER A 49 -2.53 1.76 9.73
N CYS A 50 -3.69 2.26 10.16
CA CYS A 50 -3.79 3.43 11.05
C CYS A 50 -3.12 3.12 12.40
N ARG A 51 -2.22 4.02 12.83
CA ARG A 51 -1.50 3.87 14.10
C ARG A 51 -2.36 4.15 15.34
N ASN A 52 -3.52 4.79 15.16
CA ASN A 52 -4.44 5.13 16.24
C ASN A 52 -5.50 4.04 16.46
N CYS A 53 -6.33 3.75 15.45
CA CYS A 53 -7.48 2.84 15.59
C CYS A 53 -7.28 1.43 15.00
N GLY A 54 -6.14 1.16 14.35
CA GLY A 54 -5.84 -0.14 13.76
C GLY A 54 -6.58 -0.48 12.46
N TYR A 55 -7.43 0.43 11.94
CA TYR A 55 -8.04 0.26 10.63
C TYR A 55 -6.95 0.04 9.56
N THR A 56 -7.11 -1.00 8.75
CA THR A 56 -6.13 -1.39 7.74
C THR A 56 -6.77 -1.43 6.37
N GLU A 57 -6.17 -0.71 5.43
CA GLU A 57 -6.55 -0.68 4.03
C GLU A 57 -5.47 -1.36 3.18
N VAL A 58 -5.87 -2.05 2.11
CA VAL A 58 -4.96 -2.86 1.28
C VAL A 58 -4.88 -2.30 -0.14
N PHE A 59 -3.66 -1.99 -0.58
CA PHE A 59 -3.38 -1.46 -1.92
C PHE A 59 -2.68 -2.50 -2.78
N ASN A 60 -3.15 -2.66 -4.03
CA ASN A 60 -2.45 -3.45 -5.03
C ASN A 60 -1.29 -2.64 -5.61
N LEU A 61 -0.06 -2.98 -5.23
CA LEU A 61 1.13 -2.25 -5.66
C LEU A 61 1.37 -2.35 -7.16
N ARG A 62 0.90 -3.39 -7.85
CA ARG A 62 1.06 -3.49 -9.32
C ARG A 62 0.31 -2.40 -10.08
N THR A 63 -0.77 -1.88 -9.51
CA THR A 63 -1.61 -0.88 -10.16
C THR A 63 -1.11 0.55 -9.91
N ILE A 64 -0.33 0.74 -8.84
CA ILE A 64 0.10 2.06 -8.37
C ILE A 64 1.63 2.28 -8.44
N GLU A 65 2.45 1.23 -8.36
CA GLU A 65 3.89 1.33 -8.60
C GLU A 65 4.16 1.51 -10.09
N GLY A 66 4.91 2.55 -10.46
CA GLY A 66 5.22 2.90 -11.85
C GLY A 66 4.39 4.05 -12.41
N ARG A 67 3.45 4.59 -11.62
CA ARG A 67 2.83 5.89 -11.93
C ARG A 67 3.80 7.03 -11.61
N ASP A 68 4.02 7.90 -12.59
CA ASP A 68 4.85 9.10 -12.42
C ASP A 68 4.23 10.11 -11.44
N ASP A 69 2.91 10.08 -11.27
CA ASP A 69 2.10 11.03 -10.51
C ASP A 69 1.54 10.46 -9.19
N LEU A 70 2.08 9.35 -8.70
CA LEU A 70 1.54 8.63 -7.54
C LEU A 70 1.29 9.54 -6.32
N GLY A 71 2.21 10.48 -6.05
CA GLY A 71 2.05 11.41 -4.94
C GLY A 71 0.80 12.28 -5.04
N SER A 72 0.53 12.85 -6.22
CA SER A 72 -0.64 13.70 -6.48
C SER A 72 -1.93 12.88 -6.49
N PHE A 73 -1.90 11.67 -7.02
CA PHE A 73 -3.04 10.76 -6.95
C PHE A 73 -3.43 10.45 -5.51
N LEU A 74 -2.45 10.15 -4.65
CA LEU A 74 -2.70 9.87 -3.24
C LEU A 74 -3.17 11.12 -2.47
N ASP A 75 -2.69 12.31 -2.82
CA ASP A 75 -3.20 13.57 -2.22
C ASP A 75 -4.68 13.75 -2.50
N ILE A 76 -5.14 13.50 -3.73
CA ILE A 76 -6.55 13.58 -4.11
C ILE A 76 -7.35 12.47 -3.41
N LEU A 77 -6.81 11.26 -3.36
CA LEU A 77 -7.49 10.10 -2.78
C LEU A 77 -7.73 10.27 -1.27
N PHE A 78 -6.81 10.93 -0.56
CA PHE A 78 -6.87 11.15 0.89
C PHE A 78 -7.16 12.61 1.25
N ALA A 79 -7.75 13.40 0.34
CA ALA A 79 -8.01 14.83 0.52
C ALA A 79 -9.11 15.20 1.53
N ASP A 80 -9.77 14.22 2.16
CA ASP A 80 -10.88 14.42 3.10
C ASP A 80 -10.43 14.49 4.58
#